data_AF-A0AAD1LW27-F1
#
_entry.id   AF-A0AAD1LW27-F1
#
_cell.length_a   1.000
_cell.length_b   1.000
_cell.length_c   1.000
_cell.angle_alpha   90.00
_cell.angle_beta   90.00
_cell.angle_gamma   90.00
#
_symmetry.space_group_name_H-M   'P 1'
#
loop_
_entity.id
_entity.type
_entity.pdbx_description
1 polymer ?
#
loop_
_entity_poly.entity_id
_entity_poly.type
_entity_poly.pdbx_seq_one_letter_code
_entity_poly.pdbx_strand_id
1 'polypeptide(L)'
;MTLALGALVTVAYWRNLDKDPGITSEVALFAVLALGALCASAPGLATAIGVVMAGLLASRQALHHFARKQLTATEMRDGLVLLIAALVVLPLAPDRFLGPYDAINLRNLCTLTVMLMAVGALGHVAVRTLGTRYGYALSAIASGFASATVTVATMGGIAAKDPINLKVVSAAAVLSNLATVVQMGLILTAVDPALLRWMWGPLLCGMLMVLLYAGVLMFPRPRARADEPIKHGGAFSLKLAVTMVLAMTAITVLSSAMLDAFGQAGVTVTAIFSGLLDAHASTASIASLAKGGLLPFDGVAVPILIAFSSNSLSKCVVAWLSGGRRFAAYVIPGQVLITLAMWVGLLLPSLSA
;
A
#
# COMPACT_ATOMS: atom_id res chain seq x y z
N MET A 1 21.22 -31.17 -28.25
CA MET A 1 21.21 -29.91 -27.46
C MET A 1 21.36 -30.15 -25.97
N THR A 2 20.57 -31.05 -25.37
CA THR A 2 20.67 -31.45 -23.95
C THR A 2 22.02 -32.07 -23.57
N LEU A 3 22.60 -32.91 -24.42
CA LEU A 3 23.93 -33.51 -24.20
C LEU A 3 25.07 -32.47 -24.27
N ALA A 4 25.00 -31.54 -25.23
CA ALA A 4 25.99 -30.46 -25.35
C ALA A 4 25.92 -29.50 -24.16
N LEU A 5 24.71 -29.20 -23.66
CA LEU A 5 24.54 -28.41 -22.46
C LEU A 5 25.05 -29.16 -21.22
N GLY A 6 24.72 -30.45 -21.09
CA GLY A 6 25.20 -31.31 -20.01
C GLY A 6 26.73 -31.35 -19.92
N ALA A 7 27.41 -31.43 -21.07
CA ALA A 7 28.88 -31.35 -21.16
C ALA A 7 29.41 -29.96 -20.75
N LEU A 8 28.74 -28.88 -21.15
CA LEU A 8 29.13 -27.52 -20.78
C LEU A 8 28.92 -27.25 -19.28
N VAL A 9 27.84 -27.80 -18.68
CA VAL A 9 27.57 -27.74 -17.24
C VAL A 9 28.67 -28.47 -16.47
N THR A 10 29.02 -29.69 -16.89
CA THR A 10 30.06 -30.49 -16.22
C THR A 10 31.43 -29.81 -16.31
N VAL A 11 31.78 -29.23 -17.45
CA VAL A 11 33.03 -28.48 -17.63
C VAL A 11 33.04 -27.18 -16.81
N ALA A 12 31.91 -26.46 -16.73
CA ALA A 12 31.79 -25.26 -15.91
C ALA A 12 31.87 -25.56 -14.41
N TYR A 13 31.30 -26.70 -13.97
CA TYR A 13 31.36 -27.18 -12.59
C TYR A 13 32.78 -27.59 -12.20
N TRP A 14 33.44 -28.36 -13.07
CA TRP A 14 34.82 -28.79 -12.88
C TRP A 14 35.81 -27.62 -12.79
N ARG A 15 35.56 -26.53 -13.51
CA ARG A 15 36.48 -25.38 -13.58
C ARG A 15 36.32 -24.38 -12.43
N ASN A 16 35.26 -24.48 -11.63
CA ASN A 16 34.95 -23.58 -10.50
C ASN A 16 34.86 -24.29 -9.15
N LEU A 17 35.47 -25.47 -8.99
CA LEU A 17 35.41 -26.26 -7.76
C LEU A 17 35.99 -25.53 -6.52
N ASP A 18 36.93 -24.59 -6.71
CA ASP A 18 37.61 -23.86 -5.63
C ASP A 18 36.90 -22.59 -5.14
N LYS A 19 35.79 -22.18 -5.77
CA LYS A 19 34.98 -21.03 -5.35
C LYS A 19 33.52 -21.41 -5.39
N ASP A 20 32.98 -21.79 -4.23
CA ASP A 20 31.55 -22.07 -3.96
C ASP A 20 30.64 -21.38 -4.99
N PRO A 21 30.25 -22.07 -6.09
CA PRO A 21 29.35 -21.52 -7.07
C PRO A 21 27.97 -21.62 -6.44
N GLY A 22 27.63 -20.66 -5.57
CA GLY A 22 26.43 -20.74 -4.74
C GLY A 22 25.19 -21.06 -5.59
N ILE A 23 24.29 -21.88 -5.03
CA ILE A 23 23.06 -22.47 -5.60
C ILE A 23 22.36 -21.63 -6.70
N THR A 24 22.38 -20.29 -6.57
CA THR A 24 21.93 -19.34 -7.58
C THR A 24 22.50 -19.55 -9.01
N SER A 25 23.75 -20.00 -9.16
CA SER A 25 24.37 -20.21 -10.47
C SER A 25 23.89 -21.48 -11.16
N GLU A 26 23.67 -22.56 -10.41
CA GLU A 26 23.09 -23.80 -10.93
C GLU A 26 21.65 -23.60 -11.38
N VAL A 27 20.83 -22.92 -10.56
CA VAL A 27 19.44 -22.59 -10.88
C VAL A 27 19.34 -21.69 -12.12
N ALA A 28 20.25 -20.72 -12.28
CA ALA A 28 20.29 -19.88 -13.46
C ALA A 28 20.57 -20.67 -14.75
N LEU A 29 21.45 -21.68 -14.67
CA LEU A 29 21.78 -22.53 -15.80
C LEU A 29 20.58 -23.38 -16.27
N PHE A 30 19.85 -23.96 -15.31
CA PHE A 30 18.59 -24.66 -15.58
C PHE A 30 17.52 -23.72 -16.16
N ALA A 31 17.41 -22.50 -15.64
CA ALA A 31 16.46 -21.51 -16.14
C ALA A 31 16.77 -21.10 -17.59
N VAL A 32 18.05 -20.90 -17.94
CA VAL A 32 18.46 -20.58 -19.32
C VAL A 32 18.13 -21.74 -20.28
N LEU A 33 18.32 -23.00 -19.85
CA LEU A 33 17.92 -24.16 -20.65
C LEU A 33 16.40 -24.19 -20.88
N ALA A 34 15.60 -23.99 -19.82
CA ALA A 34 14.14 -23.96 -19.91
C ALA A 34 13.64 -22.82 -20.82
N LEU A 35 14.27 -21.65 -20.76
CA LEU A 35 13.99 -20.54 -21.66
C LEU A 35 14.35 -20.87 -23.12
N GLY A 36 15.47 -21.56 -23.35
CA GLY A 36 15.85 -22.06 -24.67
C GLY A 36 14.82 -23.02 -25.26
N ALA A 37 14.19 -23.87 -24.43
CA ALA A 37 13.08 -24.73 -24.87
C ALA A 37 11.80 -23.92 -25.14
N LEU A 38 11.50 -22.91 -24.30
CA LEU A 38 10.33 -22.04 -24.46
C LEU A 38 10.39 -21.18 -25.74
N CYS A 39 11.59 -20.84 -26.23
CA CYS A 39 11.77 -20.15 -27.51
C CYS A 39 11.15 -20.90 -28.70
N ALA A 40 11.03 -22.23 -28.63
CA ALA A 40 10.46 -23.04 -29.71
C ALA A 40 8.94 -22.88 -29.85
N SER A 41 8.23 -22.60 -28.76
CA SER A 41 6.77 -22.45 -28.74
C SER A 41 6.30 -21.00 -28.63
N ALA A 42 7.03 -20.17 -27.88
CA ALA A 42 6.66 -18.78 -27.61
C ALA A 42 7.90 -17.87 -27.52
N PRO A 43 8.54 -17.53 -28.66
CA PRO A 43 9.79 -16.76 -28.68
C PRO A 43 9.67 -15.37 -28.02
N GLY A 44 8.51 -14.71 -28.13
CA GLY A 44 8.28 -13.42 -27.47
C GLY A 44 8.21 -13.49 -25.94
N LEU A 45 7.62 -14.54 -25.37
CA LEU A 45 7.59 -14.74 -23.92
C LEU A 45 8.96 -15.17 -23.39
N ALA A 46 9.65 -16.05 -24.13
CA ALA A 46 10.97 -16.51 -23.76
C ALA A 46 12.01 -15.38 -23.75
N THR A 47 11.97 -14.47 -24.72
CA THR A 47 12.85 -13.27 -24.72
C THR A 47 12.51 -12.34 -23.57
N ALA A 48 11.23 -12.06 -23.30
CA ALA A 48 10.82 -11.22 -22.17
C ALA A 48 11.30 -11.78 -20.82
N ILE A 49 11.07 -13.06 -20.55
CA ILE A 49 11.51 -13.71 -19.30
C ILE A 49 13.04 -13.77 -19.24
N GLY A 50 13.72 -14.02 -20.37
CA GLY A 50 15.18 -14.01 -20.45
C GLY A 50 15.80 -12.65 -20.12
N VAL A 51 15.23 -11.55 -20.63
CA VAL A 51 15.69 -10.19 -20.30
C VAL A 51 15.50 -9.89 -18.82
N VAL A 52 14.35 -10.25 -18.24
CA VAL A 52 14.08 -10.09 -16.80
C VAL A 52 15.08 -10.90 -15.97
N MET A 53 15.30 -12.17 -16.32
CA MET A 53 16.27 -13.04 -15.64
C MET A 53 17.70 -12.51 -15.74
N ALA A 54 18.11 -12.01 -16.92
CA ALA A 54 19.42 -11.40 -17.11
C ALA A 54 19.59 -10.13 -16.27
N GLY A 55 18.58 -9.27 -16.22
CA GLY A 55 18.58 -8.08 -15.35
C GLY A 55 18.66 -8.44 -13.86
N LEU A 56 17.95 -9.49 -13.43
CA LEU A 56 18.00 -9.98 -12.06
C LEU A 56 19.39 -10.52 -11.70
N LEU A 57 20.01 -11.29 -12.59
CA LEU A 57 21.38 -11.79 -12.40
C LEU A 57 22.40 -10.65 -12.38
N ALA A 58 22.28 -9.67 -13.28
CA ALA A 58 23.15 -8.50 -13.33
C ALA A 58 23.08 -7.67 -12.04
N SER A 59 21.90 -7.60 -11.42
CA SER A 59 21.67 -6.87 -10.17
C SER A 59 21.89 -7.72 -8.91
N ARG A 60 22.28 -9.00 -9.02
CA ARG A 60 22.45 -9.96 -7.90
C ARG A 60 23.29 -9.38 -6.76
N GLN A 61 24.43 -8.77 -7.07
CA GLN A 61 25.32 -8.21 -6.03
C GLN A 61 24.67 -7.02 -5.30
N ALA A 62 23.97 -6.15 -6.03
CA ALA A 62 23.23 -5.03 -5.46
C ALA A 62 22.06 -5.50 -4.59
N LEU A 63 21.27 -6.47 -5.07
CA LEU A 63 20.19 -7.08 -4.28
C LEU A 63 20.72 -7.76 -3.02
N HIS A 64 21.85 -8.49 -3.12
CA HIS A 64 22.42 -9.18 -1.97
C HIS A 64 22.98 -8.19 -0.95
N HIS A 65 23.62 -7.11 -1.41
CA HIS A 65 24.09 -6.03 -0.55
C HIS A 65 22.91 -5.31 0.13
N PHE A 66 21.84 -5.01 -0.61
CA PHE A 66 20.62 -4.42 -0.08
C PHE A 66 19.98 -5.33 0.97
N ALA A 67 19.78 -6.60 0.66
CA ALA A 67 19.20 -7.59 1.56
C ALA A 67 20.03 -7.79 2.85
N ARG A 68 21.37 -7.69 2.77
CA ARG A 68 22.25 -7.96 3.91
C ARG A 68 22.58 -6.72 4.74
N LYS A 69 22.62 -5.53 4.13
CA LYS A 69 22.93 -4.27 4.84
C LYS A 69 21.70 -3.43 5.17
N GLN A 70 20.65 -3.50 4.36
CA GLN A 70 19.48 -2.63 4.49
C GLN A 70 18.23 -3.36 4.98
N LEU A 71 18.20 -4.68 5.04
CA LEU A 71 17.09 -5.43 5.62
C LEU A 71 17.56 -6.15 6.89
N THR A 72 16.77 -6.04 7.94
CA THR A 72 16.92 -6.87 9.14
C THR A 72 16.43 -8.29 8.86
N ALA A 73 16.86 -9.26 9.67
CA ALA A 73 16.42 -10.64 9.54
C ALA A 73 14.88 -10.77 9.61
N THR A 74 14.24 -9.94 10.42
CA THR A 74 12.78 -9.87 10.55
C THR A 74 12.13 -9.37 9.25
N GLU A 75 12.61 -8.26 8.69
CA GLU A 75 12.07 -7.71 7.43
C GLU A 75 12.27 -8.66 6.25
N MET A 76 13.37 -9.42 6.22
CA MET A 76 13.59 -10.47 5.21
C MET A 76 12.54 -11.58 5.31
N ARG A 77 12.27 -12.04 6.54
CA ARG A 77 11.23 -13.05 6.81
C ARG A 77 9.85 -12.53 6.44
N ASP A 78 9.55 -11.28 6.77
CA ASP A 78 8.25 -10.69 6.45
C ASP A 78 8.08 -10.41 4.95
N GLY A 79 9.15 -10.06 4.25
CA GLY A 79 9.18 -10.01 2.79
C GLY A 79 8.91 -11.38 2.16
N LEU A 80 9.47 -12.46 2.73
CA LEU A 80 9.15 -13.83 2.30
C LEU A 80 7.68 -14.17 2.52
N VAL A 81 7.08 -13.72 3.64
CA VAL A 81 5.64 -13.88 3.89
C VAL A 81 4.81 -13.16 2.82
N LEU A 82 5.20 -11.94 2.42
CA LEU A 82 4.54 -11.25 1.31
C LEU A 82 4.66 -12.04 0.00
N LEU A 83 5.83 -12.61 -0.32
CA LEU A 83 6.00 -13.45 -1.50
C LEU A 83 5.14 -14.72 -1.45
N ILE A 84 5.07 -15.39 -0.31
CA ILE A 84 4.21 -16.57 -0.12
C ILE A 84 2.74 -16.16 -0.31
N ALA A 85 2.31 -15.04 0.29
CA ALA A 85 0.95 -14.55 0.13
C ALA A 85 0.64 -14.21 -1.34
N ALA A 86 1.56 -13.58 -2.07
CA ALA A 86 1.37 -13.15 -3.45
C ALA A 86 1.48 -14.28 -4.49
N LEU A 87 2.43 -15.20 -4.32
CA LEU A 87 2.78 -16.22 -5.32
C LEU A 87 2.21 -17.61 -5.01
N VAL A 88 1.79 -17.86 -3.77
CA VAL A 88 1.22 -19.14 -3.34
C VAL A 88 -0.24 -18.93 -2.96
N VAL A 89 -0.50 -18.15 -1.91
CA VAL A 89 -1.87 -18.01 -1.36
C VAL A 89 -2.82 -17.37 -2.35
N LEU A 90 -2.41 -16.23 -2.95
CA LEU A 90 -3.24 -15.49 -3.89
C LEU A 90 -3.67 -16.33 -5.09
N PRO A 91 -2.80 -17.03 -5.86
CA PRO A 91 -3.24 -17.87 -6.99
C PRO A 91 -4.07 -19.09 -6.57
N LEU A 92 -3.86 -19.61 -5.36
CA LEU A 92 -4.68 -20.69 -4.79
C LEU A 92 -6.06 -20.24 -4.30
N ALA A 93 -6.24 -18.94 -4.01
CA ALA A 93 -7.50 -18.42 -3.48
C ALA A 93 -8.65 -18.55 -4.51
N PRO A 94 -9.81 -19.10 -4.14
CA PRO A 94 -10.92 -19.24 -5.05
C PRO A 94 -11.49 -17.87 -5.44
N ASP A 95 -11.68 -17.66 -6.74
CA ASP A 95 -12.33 -16.46 -7.29
C ASP A 95 -13.83 -16.68 -7.46
N ARG A 96 -14.51 -16.79 -6.32
CA ARG A 96 -15.96 -16.86 -6.22
C ARG A 96 -16.40 -16.18 -4.94
N PHE A 97 -17.59 -15.62 -4.96
CA PHE A 97 -18.24 -15.10 -3.77
C PHE A 97 -18.68 -16.29 -2.89
N LEU A 98 -18.45 -16.15 -1.58
CA LEU A 98 -18.64 -17.17 -0.56
C LEU A 98 -19.21 -16.51 0.70
N GLY A 99 -19.73 -17.35 1.61
CA GLY A 99 -20.20 -16.91 2.92
C GLY A 99 -21.63 -16.38 2.91
N PRO A 100 -22.12 -15.87 4.06
CA PRO A 100 -23.46 -15.30 4.16
C PRO A 100 -23.61 -14.14 3.16
N TYR A 101 -24.75 -14.09 2.46
CA TYR A 101 -25.09 -13.05 1.48
C TYR A 101 -24.17 -12.96 0.25
N ASP A 102 -23.38 -13.99 -0.06
CA ASP A 102 -22.41 -14.00 -1.17
C ASP A 102 -21.51 -12.75 -1.19
N ALA A 103 -21.13 -12.25 0.00
CA ALA A 103 -20.40 -10.99 0.11
C ALA A 103 -18.87 -11.16 0.08
N ILE A 104 -18.36 -12.34 0.46
CA ILE A 104 -16.92 -12.56 0.67
C ILE A 104 -16.29 -13.14 -0.59
N ASN A 105 -15.40 -12.40 -1.24
CA ASN A 105 -14.54 -12.95 -2.29
C ASN A 105 -13.10 -13.08 -1.76
N LEU A 106 -12.64 -14.32 -1.58
CA LEU A 106 -11.34 -14.59 -0.98
C LEU A 106 -10.18 -14.13 -1.87
N ARG A 107 -10.31 -14.28 -3.19
CA ARG A 107 -9.34 -13.73 -4.15
C ARG A 107 -9.20 -12.22 -3.98
N ASN A 108 -10.31 -11.47 -3.95
CA ASN A 108 -10.27 -10.01 -3.79
C ASN A 108 -9.60 -9.60 -2.47
N LEU A 109 -9.96 -10.23 -1.35
CA LEU A 109 -9.37 -9.94 -0.05
C LEU A 109 -7.86 -10.22 -0.03
N CYS A 110 -7.42 -11.33 -0.61
CA CYS A 110 -6.00 -11.65 -0.77
C CYS A 110 -5.29 -10.64 -1.68
N THR A 111 -5.87 -10.29 -2.84
CA THR A 111 -5.30 -9.31 -3.77
C THR A 111 -5.08 -7.97 -3.07
N LEU A 112 -6.10 -7.47 -2.38
CA LEU A 112 -6.05 -6.19 -1.69
C LEU A 112 -5.07 -6.22 -0.51
N THR A 113 -5.02 -7.30 0.25
CA THR A 113 -4.04 -7.45 1.35
C THR A 113 -2.62 -7.46 0.81
N VAL A 114 -2.33 -8.27 -0.22
CA VAL A 114 -1.01 -8.34 -0.87
C VAL A 114 -0.63 -6.99 -1.44
N MET A 115 -1.56 -6.29 -2.10
CA MET A 115 -1.34 -4.97 -2.66
C MET A 115 -1.01 -3.94 -1.57
N LEU A 116 -1.79 -3.87 -0.50
CA LEU A 116 -1.56 -2.93 0.61
C LEU A 116 -0.22 -3.19 1.30
N MET A 117 0.11 -4.45 1.55
CA MET A 117 1.42 -4.84 2.07
C MET A 117 2.55 -4.46 1.12
N ALA A 118 2.41 -4.72 -0.19
CA ALA A 118 3.41 -4.39 -1.19
C ALA A 118 3.63 -2.88 -1.34
N VAL A 119 2.57 -2.07 -1.23
CA VAL A 119 2.68 -0.61 -1.27
C VAL A 119 3.30 -0.07 0.02
N GLY A 120 2.89 -0.56 1.19
CA GLY A 120 3.49 -0.17 2.47
C GLY A 120 4.97 -0.55 2.57
N ALA A 121 5.30 -1.73 2.06
CA ALA A 121 6.65 -2.22 1.84
C ALA A 121 7.52 -1.29 1.00
N LEU A 122 7.02 -0.89 -0.17
CA LEU A 122 7.70 0.09 -1.03
C LEU A 122 7.87 1.42 -0.31
N GLY A 123 6.87 1.87 0.46
CA GLY A 123 6.95 3.06 1.30
C GLY A 123 8.07 2.97 2.34
N HIS A 124 8.18 1.85 3.06
CA HIS A 124 9.22 1.64 4.05
C HIS A 124 10.62 1.57 3.45
N VAL A 125 10.77 0.85 2.33
CA VAL A 125 12.02 0.83 1.55
C VAL A 125 12.36 2.23 1.03
N ALA A 126 11.37 3.01 0.58
CA ALA A 126 11.58 4.38 0.14
C ALA A 126 12.11 5.26 1.29
N VAL A 127 11.48 5.24 2.47
CA VAL A 127 11.99 5.97 3.67
C VAL A 127 13.45 5.59 3.96
N ARG A 128 13.78 4.30 3.88
CA ARG A 128 15.11 3.80 4.23
C ARG A 128 16.18 4.13 3.20
N THR A 129 15.85 4.08 1.91
CA THR A 129 16.77 4.37 0.79
C THR A 129 16.98 5.87 0.58
N LEU A 130 15.94 6.68 0.78
CA LEU A 130 16.03 8.15 0.69
C LEU A 130 16.89 8.74 1.83
N GLY A 131 16.98 8.05 2.98
CA GLY A 131 17.79 8.46 4.12
C GLY A 131 17.34 9.79 4.75
N THR A 132 18.12 10.33 5.68
CA THR A 132 17.84 11.61 6.38
C THR A 132 17.84 12.84 5.45
N ARG A 133 18.18 12.67 4.17
CA ARG A 133 18.48 13.76 3.24
C ARG A 133 17.24 14.49 2.69
N TYR A 134 16.05 13.88 2.75
CA TYR A 134 14.84 14.41 2.08
C TYR A 134 13.81 15.08 3.00
N GLY A 135 14.17 15.36 4.26
CA GLY A 135 13.34 16.12 5.18
C GLY A 135 12.08 15.40 5.66
N TYR A 136 11.31 16.07 6.52
CA TYR A 136 10.08 15.51 7.10
C TYR A 136 9.00 15.21 6.03
N ALA A 137 8.94 16.01 4.96
CA ALA A 137 7.91 15.93 3.92
C ALA A 137 7.88 14.56 3.21
N LEU A 138 8.99 14.21 2.55
CA LEU A 138 9.05 13.01 1.72
C LEU A 138 9.02 11.74 2.58
N SER A 139 9.66 11.81 3.74
CA SER A 139 9.66 10.73 4.73
C SER A 139 8.26 10.45 5.24
N ALA A 140 7.43 11.47 5.47
CA ALA A 140 6.05 11.29 5.91
C ALA A 140 5.12 10.76 4.80
N ILE A 141 5.33 11.12 3.53
CA ILE A 141 4.60 10.51 2.40
C ILE A 141 4.92 9.01 2.33
N ALA A 142 6.21 8.68 2.29
CA ALA A 142 6.67 7.30 2.17
C ALA A 142 6.25 6.45 3.39
N SER A 143 6.35 7.02 4.59
CA SER A 143 5.85 6.42 5.83
C SER A 143 4.32 6.27 5.86
N GLY A 144 3.61 7.20 5.24
CA GLY A 144 2.15 7.17 5.15
C GLY A 144 1.62 5.92 4.44
N PHE A 145 2.38 5.36 3.49
CA PHE A 145 2.04 4.11 2.83
C PHE A 145 2.11 2.90 3.76
N ALA A 146 2.97 2.93 4.78
CA ALA A 146 2.96 1.90 5.82
C ALA A 146 1.81 2.14 6.80
N SER A 147 1.68 3.36 7.33
CA SER A 147 0.50 3.80 8.09
C SER A 147 0.48 5.31 8.27
N ALA A 148 -0.51 5.97 7.66
CA ALA A 148 -0.71 7.42 7.81
C ALA A 148 -1.02 7.80 9.27
N THR A 149 -1.78 6.99 10.02
CA THR A 149 -2.12 7.27 11.42
C THR A 149 -0.91 7.22 12.33
N VAL A 150 -0.04 6.20 12.17
CA VAL A 150 1.22 6.13 12.91
C VAL A 150 2.16 7.25 12.48
N THR A 151 2.16 7.62 11.19
CA THR A 151 2.94 8.76 10.70
C THR A 151 2.50 10.06 11.38
N VAL A 152 1.20 10.32 11.51
CA VAL A 152 0.68 11.48 12.27
C VAL A 152 1.14 11.44 13.74
N ALA A 153 1.10 10.26 14.38
CA ALA A 153 1.56 10.09 15.76
C ALA A 153 3.07 10.39 15.91
N THR A 154 3.90 9.89 14.99
CA THR A 154 5.36 10.13 15.01
C THR A 154 5.70 11.59 14.77
N MET A 155 5.04 12.24 13.80
CA MET A 155 5.17 13.68 13.58
C MET A 155 4.71 14.46 14.80
N GLY A 156 3.63 14.05 15.47
CA GLY A 156 3.20 14.66 16.73
C GLY A 156 4.27 14.56 17.81
N GLY A 157 4.87 13.39 18.00
CA GLY A 157 5.97 13.19 18.95
C GLY A 157 7.21 14.05 18.63
N ILE A 158 7.55 14.22 17.35
CA ILE A 158 8.64 15.12 16.90
C ILE A 158 8.27 16.58 17.20
N ALA A 159 7.05 17.00 16.87
CA ALA A 159 6.56 18.36 17.10
C ALA A 159 6.49 18.74 18.58
N ALA A 160 6.23 17.76 19.47
CA ALA A 160 6.24 17.96 20.91
C ALA A 160 7.65 18.22 21.48
N LYS A 161 8.68 17.59 20.88
CA LYS A 161 10.08 17.72 21.30
C LYS A 161 10.78 18.93 20.68
N ASP A 162 10.43 19.28 19.45
CA ASP A 162 11.03 20.41 18.72
C ASP A 162 9.95 21.38 18.17
N PRO A 163 9.52 22.35 18.99
CA PRO A 163 8.49 23.31 18.59
C PRO A 163 8.91 24.26 17.47
N ILE A 164 10.22 24.37 17.17
CA ILE A 164 10.75 25.29 16.15
C ILE A 164 10.28 24.85 14.75
N ASN A 165 10.16 23.55 14.52
CA ASN A 165 9.75 22.96 13.24
C ASN A 165 8.27 22.60 13.16
N LEU A 166 7.45 23.09 14.10
CA LEU A 166 6.04 22.71 14.25
C LEU A 166 5.25 22.77 12.93
N LYS A 167 5.39 23.82 12.13
CA LYS A 167 4.66 23.97 10.86
C LYS A 167 5.09 22.94 9.81
N VAL A 168 6.40 22.70 9.69
CA VAL A 168 6.97 21.74 8.73
C VAL A 168 6.59 20.31 9.11
N VAL A 169 6.64 19.99 10.40
CA VAL A 169 6.27 18.66 10.92
C VAL A 169 4.74 18.44 10.82
N SER A 170 3.94 19.49 11.05
CA SER A 170 2.48 19.42 10.81
C SER A 170 2.15 19.24 9.34
N ALA A 171 2.85 19.94 8.44
CA ALA A 171 2.70 19.77 7.00
C ALA A 171 3.09 18.36 6.54
N ALA A 172 4.18 17.80 7.09
CA ALA A 172 4.58 16.42 6.85
C ALA A 172 3.50 15.43 7.32
N ALA A 173 2.91 15.64 8.49
CA ALA A 173 1.79 14.83 8.98
C ALA A 173 0.59 14.89 8.02
N VAL A 174 0.26 16.07 7.49
CA VAL A 174 -0.81 16.22 6.49
C VAL A 174 -0.45 15.52 5.19
N LEU A 175 0.79 15.63 4.70
CA LEU A 175 1.28 14.96 3.49
C LEU A 175 1.18 13.42 3.57
N SER A 176 1.22 12.82 4.75
CA SER A 176 0.99 11.38 4.89
C SER A 176 -0.39 10.92 4.37
N ASN A 177 -1.38 11.81 4.31
CA ASN A 177 -2.70 11.51 3.74
C ASN A 177 -2.66 11.31 2.22
N LEU A 178 -1.62 11.79 1.55
CA LEU A 178 -1.41 11.51 0.13
C LEU A 178 -1.34 9.99 -0.12
N ALA A 179 -0.65 9.26 0.77
CA ALA A 179 -0.60 7.81 0.71
C ALA A 179 -1.98 7.17 0.91
N THR A 180 -2.78 7.67 1.85
CA THR A 180 -4.15 7.16 2.08
C THR A 180 -5.03 7.34 0.84
N VAL A 181 -5.01 8.52 0.21
CA VAL A 181 -5.78 8.82 -1.01
C VAL A 181 -5.31 7.93 -2.17
N VAL A 182 -4.01 7.77 -2.36
CA VAL A 182 -3.44 6.90 -3.40
C VAL A 182 -3.84 5.44 -3.15
N GLN A 183 -3.72 4.94 -1.92
CA GLN A 183 -4.11 3.57 -1.56
C GLN A 183 -5.60 3.31 -1.74
N MET A 184 -6.47 4.28 -1.44
CA MET A 184 -7.90 4.16 -1.76
C MET A 184 -8.13 4.03 -3.27
N GLY A 185 -7.47 4.86 -4.08
CA GLY A 185 -7.51 4.74 -5.53
C GLY A 185 -7.06 3.35 -6.02
N LEU A 186 -5.96 2.84 -5.44
CA LEU A 186 -5.44 1.50 -5.75
C LEU A 186 -6.41 0.38 -5.34
N ILE A 187 -7.09 0.50 -4.19
CA ILE A 187 -8.11 -0.47 -3.76
C ILE A 187 -9.24 -0.52 -4.77
N LEU A 188 -9.75 0.65 -5.19
CA LEU A 188 -10.85 0.73 -6.13
C LEU A 188 -10.47 0.13 -7.48
N THR A 189 -9.30 0.47 -8.02
CA THR A 189 -8.84 -0.07 -9.31
C THR A 189 -8.52 -1.56 -9.26
N ALA A 190 -8.01 -2.07 -8.12
CA ALA A 190 -7.74 -3.49 -7.95
C ALA A 190 -9.01 -4.34 -7.85
N VAL A 191 -10.10 -3.78 -7.33
CA VAL A 191 -11.41 -4.46 -7.28
C VAL A 191 -12.07 -4.41 -8.65
N ASP A 192 -12.37 -3.19 -9.13
CA ASP A 192 -12.95 -2.93 -10.45
C ASP A 192 -12.59 -1.50 -10.91
N PRO A 193 -11.85 -1.32 -12.03
CA PRO A 193 -11.52 0.00 -12.57
C PRO A 193 -12.72 0.92 -12.82
N ALA A 194 -13.93 0.38 -13.01
CA ALA A 194 -15.15 1.17 -13.17
C ALA A 194 -15.52 1.98 -11.91
N LEU A 195 -15.17 1.49 -10.71
CA LEU A 195 -15.38 2.21 -9.44
C LEU A 195 -14.62 3.53 -9.40
N LEU A 196 -13.47 3.60 -10.08
CA LEU A 196 -12.67 4.82 -10.11
C LEU A 196 -13.41 5.97 -10.80
N ARG A 197 -14.30 5.69 -11.76
CA ARG A 197 -15.09 6.72 -12.47
C ARG A 197 -16.09 7.45 -11.57
N TRP A 198 -16.45 6.85 -10.44
CA TRP A 198 -17.33 7.47 -9.44
C TRP A 198 -16.53 8.19 -8.34
N MET A 199 -15.24 7.89 -8.21
CA MET A 199 -14.37 8.40 -7.13
C MET A 199 -13.23 9.31 -7.61
N TRP A 200 -13.03 9.46 -8.93
CA TRP A 200 -11.93 10.27 -9.48
C TRP A 200 -11.95 11.72 -8.99
N GLY A 201 -13.12 12.38 -9.02
CA GLY A 201 -13.32 13.76 -8.59
C GLY A 201 -12.95 13.94 -7.11
N PRO A 202 -13.55 13.16 -6.19
CA PRO A 202 -13.17 13.18 -4.79
C PRO A 202 -11.70 12.90 -4.52
N LEU A 203 -11.11 11.87 -5.15
CA LEU A 203 -9.69 11.52 -4.96
C LEU A 203 -8.76 12.64 -5.45
N LEU A 204 -9.05 13.24 -6.60
CA LEU A 204 -8.25 14.31 -7.18
C LEU A 204 -8.34 15.60 -6.36
N CYS A 205 -9.55 16.00 -5.94
CA CYS A 205 -9.74 17.15 -5.06
C CYS A 205 -9.03 16.95 -3.71
N GLY A 206 -9.14 15.76 -3.10
CA GLY A 206 -8.42 15.42 -1.88
C GLY A 206 -6.90 15.51 -2.05
N MET A 207 -6.37 14.94 -3.13
CA MET A 207 -4.93 14.97 -3.46
C MET A 207 -4.41 16.40 -3.63
N LEU A 208 -5.12 17.23 -4.41
CA LEU A 208 -4.77 18.64 -4.61
C LEU A 208 -4.81 19.41 -3.29
N MET A 209 -5.82 19.19 -2.45
CA MET A 209 -5.96 19.88 -1.17
C MET A 209 -4.86 19.49 -0.18
N VAL A 210 -4.44 18.21 -0.14
CA VAL A 210 -3.29 17.76 0.65
C VAL A 210 -2.04 18.54 0.25
N LEU A 211 -1.74 18.61 -1.05
CA LEU A 211 -0.56 19.29 -1.59
C LEU A 211 -0.61 20.80 -1.34
N LEU A 212 -1.77 21.43 -1.57
CA LEU A 212 -1.97 22.86 -1.35
C LEU A 212 -1.78 23.23 0.12
N TYR A 213 -2.47 22.53 1.03
CA TYR A 213 -2.41 22.84 2.46
C TYR A 213 -1.00 22.62 3.03
N ALA A 214 -0.38 21.50 2.70
CA ALA A 214 0.99 21.23 3.11
C ALA A 214 1.99 22.24 2.51
N GLY A 215 1.80 22.61 1.25
CA GLY A 215 2.61 23.62 0.57
C GLY A 215 2.53 24.99 1.24
N VAL A 216 1.33 25.42 1.64
CA VAL A 216 1.12 26.68 2.39
C VAL A 216 1.83 26.64 3.75
N LEU A 217 1.74 25.53 4.48
CA LEU A 217 2.43 25.37 5.76
C LEU A 217 3.96 25.33 5.63
N MET A 218 4.49 24.82 4.51
CA MET A 218 5.92 24.75 4.20
C MET A 218 6.49 26.00 3.51
N PHE A 219 5.65 26.96 3.12
CA PHE A 219 6.07 28.18 2.43
C PHE A 219 7.09 29.04 3.20
N PRO A 220 7.11 29.08 4.55
CA PRO A 220 8.22 29.65 5.30
C PRO A 220 9.46 28.73 5.17
N ARG A 221 10.54 29.23 4.54
CA ARG A 221 11.77 28.46 4.32
C ARG A 221 12.22 27.72 5.59
N PRO A 222 12.34 26.38 5.56
CA PRO A 222 12.79 25.61 6.71
C PRO A 222 14.20 26.04 7.13
N ARG A 223 14.43 26.18 8.43
CA ARG A 223 15.78 26.43 8.97
C ARG A 223 16.41 25.21 9.65
N ALA A 224 15.85 24.00 9.50
CA ALA A 224 16.36 22.83 10.22
C ALA A 224 16.64 21.61 9.34
N ARG A 225 17.79 20.99 9.66
CA ARG A 225 18.25 19.65 9.27
C ARG A 225 17.28 18.60 9.83
N ALA A 226 16.82 17.68 8.98
CA ALA A 226 16.17 16.46 9.43
C ALA A 226 17.26 15.45 9.85
N ASP A 227 17.72 15.52 11.09
CA ASP A 227 18.81 14.65 11.56
C ASP A 227 18.34 13.28 12.07
N GLU A 228 17.03 13.06 12.28
CA GLU A 228 16.51 11.75 12.69
C GLU A 228 15.69 11.05 11.58
N PRO A 229 16.12 9.86 11.12
CA PRO A 229 15.30 9.05 10.24
C PRO A 229 14.05 8.59 11.01
N ILE A 230 12.88 8.70 10.38
CA ILE A 230 11.63 8.15 10.92
C ILE A 230 11.81 6.64 11.02
N LYS A 231 12.04 6.14 12.24
CA LYS A 231 12.11 4.70 12.50
C LYS A 231 10.69 4.14 12.57
N HIS A 232 10.32 3.34 11.59
CA HIS A 232 9.12 2.50 11.67
C HIS A 232 9.46 1.03 11.82
N GLY A 233 8.71 0.38 12.71
CA GLY A 233 8.60 -1.08 12.76
C GLY A 233 8.03 -1.60 11.44
N GLY A 234 8.60 -2.70 10.96
CA GLY A 234 8.52 -3.17 9.58
C GLY A 234 7.14 -3.09 8.91
N ALA A 235 7.12 -2.68 7.64
CA ALA A 235 5.91 -2.59 6.81
C ALA A 235 5.38 -3.94 6.30
N PHE A 236 6.08 -5.01 6.62
CA PHE A 236 5.71 -6.37 6.29
C PHE A 236 5.55 -7.08 7.62
N SER A 237 4.40 -7.70 7.88
CA SER A 237 4.32 -8.70 8.94
C SER A 237 3.18 -9.66 8.67
N LEU A 238 3.41 -10.94 8.99
CA LEU A 238 2.34 -11.95 8.95
C LEU A 238 1.15 -11.53 9.81
N LYS A 239 1.43 -10.90 10.96
CA LYS A 239 0.41 -10.36 11.86
C LYS A 239 -0.45 -9.32 11.15
N LEU A 240 0.16 -8.34 10.49
CA LEU A 240 -0.55 -7.29 9.74
C LEU A 240 -1.41 -7.89 8.62
N ALA A 241 -0.85 -8.84 7.86
CA ALA A 241 -1.56 -9.54 6.79
C ALA A 241 -2.83 -10.24 7.29
N VAL A 242 -2.68 -11.05 8.35
CA VAL A 242 -3.79 -11.79 8.95
C VAL A 242 -4.82 -10.84 9.55
N THR A 243 -4.39 -9.78 10.25
CA THR A 243 -5.31 -8.80 10.83
C THR A 243 -6.08 -8.05 9.74
N MET A 244 -5.45 -7.71 8.63
CA MET A 244 -6.09 -7.03 7.51
C MET A 244 -7.14 -7.92 6.86
N VAL A 245 -6.79 -9.16 6.49
CA VAL A 245 -7.76 -10.11 5.92
C VAL A 245 -8.93 -10.33 6.88
N LEU A 246 -8.67 -10.54 8.17
CA LEU A 246 -9.71 -10.75 9.16
C LEU A 246 -10.61 -9.52 9.33
N ALA A 247 -10.03 -8.33 9.43
CA ALA A 247 -10.77 -7.07 9.54
C ALA A 247 -11.63 -6.82 8.31
N MET A 248 -11.07 -6.96 7.11
CA MET A 248 -11.79 -6.81 5.85
C MET A 248 -12.93 -7.83 5.75
N THR A 249 -12.67 -9.10 6.06
CA THR A 249 -13.71 -10.15 6.07
C THR A 249 -14.85 -9.81 7.03
N ALA A 250 -14.51 -9.43 8.27
CA ALA A 250 -15.51 -9.08 9.29
C ALA A 250 -16.33 -7.85 8.87
N ILE A 251 -15.69 -6.80 8.34
CA ILE A 251 -16.36 -5.60 7.86
C ILE A 251 -17.24 -5.94 6.66
N THR A 252 -16.79 -6.78 5.71
CA THR A 252 -17.59 -7.19 4.56
C THR A 252 -18.83 -7.98 4.95
N VAL A 253 -18.71 -8.93 5.88
CA VAL A 253 -19.87 -9.66 6.41
C VAL A 253 -20.82 -8.74 7.17
N LEU A 254 -20.30 -7.81 7.97
CA LEU A 254 -21.13 -6.87 8.70
C LEU A 254 -21.84 -5.89 7.76
N SER A 255 -21.13 -5.36 6.76
CA SER A 255 -21.69 -4.47 5.75
C SER A 255 -22.73 -5.17 4.89
N SER A 256 -22.54 -6.46 4.54
CA SER A 256 -23.56 -7.23 3.80
C SER A 256 -24.80 -7.52 4.64
N ALA A 257 -24.64 -7.89 5.91
CA ALA A 257 -25.77 -8.11 6.82
C ALA A 257 -26.56 -6.82 7.06
N MET A 258 -25.88 -5.68 7.18
CA MET A 258 -26.52 -4.37 7.32
C MET A 258 -27.15 -3.90 6.01
N LEU A 259 -26.58 -4.27 4.85
CA LEU A 259 -27.18 -4.01 3.55
C LEU A 259 -28.49 -4.77 3.38
N ASP A 260 -28.55 -6.03 3.82
CA ASP A 260 -29.77 -6.84 3.78
C ASP A 260 -30.85 -6.30 4.74
N ALA A 261 -30.47 -5.95 5.97
CA ALA A 261 -31.41 -5.48 6.99
C ALA A 261 -31.87 -4.02 6.83
N PHE A 262 -31.00 -3.13 6.35
CA PHE A 262 -31.22 -1.67 6.34
C PHE A 262 -30.92 -1.00 4.99
N GLY A 263 -30.65 -1.77 3.94
CA GLY A 263 -30.32 -1.24 2.62
C GLY A 263 -29.01 -0.45 2.61
N GLN A 264 -28.90 0.51 1.68
CA GLN A 264 -27.71 1.35 1.52
C GLN A 264 -27.37 2.18 2.78
N ALA A 265 -28.38 2.52 3.59
CA ALA A 265 -28.18 3.20 4.87
C ALA A 265 -27.38 2.33 5.85
N GLY A 266 -27.62 1.01 5.86
CA GLY A 266 -26.86 0.06 6.66
C GLY A 266 -25.37 0.04 6.31
N VAL A 267 -25.04 -0.01 5.02
CA VAL A 267 -23.64 0.08 4.55
C VAL A 267 -23.00 1.38 5.02
N THR A 268 -23.73 2.49 4.92
CA THR A 268 -23.26 3.81 5.36
C THR A 268 -22.96 3.83 6.86
N VAL A 269 -23.82 3.26 7.70
CA VAL A 269 -23.58 3.15 9.15
C VAL A 269 -22.35 2.29 9.43
N THR A 270 -22.20 1.15 8.76
CA THR A 270 -20.99 0.32 8.93
C THR A 270 -19.72 1.05 8.50
N ALA A 271 -19.78 1.90 7.49
CA ALA A 271 -18.65 2.71 7.03
C ALA A 271 -18.19 3.72 8.09
N ILE A 272 -19.12 4.29 8.86
CA ILE A 272 -18.78 5.21 9.97
C ILE A 272 -17.87 4.51 10.99
N PHE A 273 -18.28 3.34 11.48
CA PHE A 273 -17.56 2.62 12.52
C PHE A 273 -16.29 1.95 12.00
N SER A 274 -16.37 1.27 10.86
CA SER A 274 -15.23 0.59 10.26
C SER A 274 -14.14 1.57 9.82
N GLY A 275 -14.52 2.72 9.26
CA GLY A 275 -13.58 3.77 8.85
C GLY A 275 -12.82 4.40 10.01
N LEU A 276 -13.37 4.37 11.24
CA LEU A 276 -12.67 4.86 12.43
C LEU A 276 -11.45 3.98 12.78
N LEU A 277 -11.55 2.69 12.48
CA LEU A 277 -10.50 1.69 12.69
C LEU A 277 -9.52 1.68 11.52
N ASP A 278 -10.04 1.51 10.30
CA ASP A 278 -9.25 1.48 9.08
C ASP A 278 -10.12 1.82 7.86
N ALA A 279 -9.76 2.92 7.19
CA ALA A 279 -10.41 3.33 5.96
C ALA A 279 -10.19 2.34 4.82
N HIS A 280 -9.03 1.68 4.75
CA HIS A 280 -8.68 0.78 3.66
C HIS A 280 -9.56 -0.45 3.66
N ALA A 281 -9.73 -1.09 4.83
CA ALA A 281 -10.62 -2.22 4.98
C ALA A 281 -12.09 -1.85 4.69
N SER A 282 -12.53 -0.67 5.11
CA SER A 282 -13.87 -0.17 4.82
C SER A 282 -14.09 0.08 3.32
N THR A 283 -13.17 0.78 2.65
CA THR A 283 -13.23 1.01 1.19
C THR A 283 -13.22 -0.29 0.41
N ALA A 284 -12.37 -1.24 0.80
CA ALA A 284 -12.30 -2.56 0.18
C ALA A 284 -13.61 -3.34 0.32
N SER A 285 -14.23 -3.29 1.50
CA SER A 285 -15.53 -3.91 1.75
C SER A 285 -16.61 -3.35 0.83
N ILE A 286 -16.76 -2.02 0.78
CA ILE A 286 -17.76 -1.34 -0.04
C ILE A 286 -17.53 -1.64 -1.53
N ALA A 287 -16.26 -1.62 -1.98
CA ALA A 287 -15.89 -1.96 -3.35
C ALA A 287 -16.23 -3.42 -3.68
N SER A 288 -15.99 -4.37 -2.76
CA SER A 288 -16.33 -5.78 -2.95
C SER A 288 -17.84 -6.01 -3.06
N LEU A 289 -18.64 -5.32 -2.25
CA LEU A 289 -20.11 -5.36 -2.34
C LEU A 289 -20.61 -4.84 -3.70
N ALA A 290 -19.99 -3.79 -4.23
CA ALA A 290 -20.32 -3.26 -5.55
C ALA A 290 -19.96 -4.24 -6.67
N LYS A 291 -18.77 -4.84 -6.62
CA LYS A 291 -18.34 -5.87 -7.58
C LYS A 291 -19.22 -7.13 -7.52
N GLY A 292 -19.73 -7.47 -6.36
CA GLY A 292 -20.69 -8.57 -6.17
C GLY A 292 -22.10 -8.27 -6.70
N GLY A 293 -22.36 -7.05 -7.20
CA GLY A 293 -23.69 -6.64 -7.68
C GLY A 293 -24.69 -6.34 -6.56
N LEU A 294 -24.25 -6.32 -5.30
CA LEU A 294 -25.11 -6.06 -4.13
C LEU A 294 -25.33 -4.56 -3.92
N LEU A 295 -24.38 -3.73 -4.31
CA LEU A 295 -24.46 -2.28 -4.22
C LEU A 295 -24.26 -1.67 -5.62
N PRO A 296 -25.14 -0.77 -6.08
CA PRO A 296 -24.94 -0.13 -7.38
C PRO A 296 -23.72 0.81 -7.32
N PHE A 297 -23.00 0.93 -8.44
CA PHE A 297 -21.71 1.65 -8.49
C PHE A 297 -21.82 3.14 -8.12
N ASP A 298 -22.97 3.76 -8.37
CA ASP A 298 -23.28 5.15 -7.98
C ASP A 298 -23.48 5.31 -6.46
N GLY A 299 -23.95 4.28 -5.77
CA GLY A 299 -24.14 4.22 -4.32
C GLY A 299 -22.86 4.01 -3.51
N VAL A 300 -21.71 3.84 -4.17
CA VAL A 300 -20.41 3.53 -3.51
C VAL A 300 -19.73 4.77 -2.95
N ALA A 301 -19.91 5.92 -3.60
CA ALA A 301 -19.14 7.12 -3.30
C ALA A 301 -19.36 7.65 -1.88
N VAL A 302 -20.63 7.74 -1.44
CA VAL A 302 -21.00 8.29 -0.14
C VAL A 302 -20.47 7.44 1.03
N PRO A 303 -20.68 6.12 1.08
CA PRO A 303 -20.10 5.28 2.13
C PRO A 303 -18.56 5.35 2.21
N ILE A 304 -17.86 5.40 1.07
CA ILE A 304 -16.39 5.52 1.07
C ILE A 304 -15.94 6.87 1.64
N LEU A 305 -16.59 7.96 1.27
CA LEU A 305 -16.27 9.29 1.80
C LEU A 305 -16.55 9.39 3.29
N ILE A 306 -17.60 8.71 3.77
CA ILE A 306 -17.89 8.62 5.20
C ILE A 306 -16.81 7.81 5.93
N ALA A 307 -16.37 6.67 5.37
CA ALA A 307 -15.25 5.91 5.93
C ALA A 307 -13.95 6.74 5.98
N PHE A 308 -13.65 7.49 4.92
CA PHE A 308 -12.52 8.43 4.90
C PHE A 308 -12.66 9.51 5.97
N SER A 309 -13.86 10.08 6.13
CA SER A 309 -14.15 11.13 7.12
C SER A 309 -13.95 10.60 8.55
N SER A 310 -14.42 9.39 8.85
CA SER A 310 -14.16 8.73 10.13
C SER A 310 -12.67 8.49 10.38
N ASN A 311 -11.93 8.03 9.38
CA ASN A 311 -10.48 7.85 9.52
C ASN A 311 -9.74 9.17 9.75
N SER A 312 -10.14 10.24 9.06
CA SER A 312 -9.63 11.58 9.28
C SER A 312 -9.90 12.06 10.71
N LEU A 313 -11.07 11.73 11.28
CA LEU A 313 -11.39 12.01 12.68
C LEU A 313 -10.44 11.26 13.64
N SER A 314 -10.16 9.98 13.37
CA SER A 314 -9.17 9.19 14.13
C SER A 314 -7.78 9.86 14.10
N LYS A 315 -7.35 10.35 12.94
CA LYS A 315 -6.08 11.10 12.80
C LYS A 315 -6.08 12.43 13.56
N CYS A 316 -7.21 13.14 13.61
CA CYS A 316 -7.35 14.35 14.44
C CYS A 316 -7.14 14.05 15.93
N VAL A 317 -7.74 12.96 16.43
CA VAL A 317 -7.56 12.51 17.82
C VAL A 317 -6.10 12.15 18.07
N VAL A 318 -5.49 11.37 17.19
CA VAL A 318 -4.08 10.98 17.30
C VAL A 318 -3.15 12.20 17.27
N ALA A 319 -3.41 13.18 16.41
CA ALA A 319 -2.64 14.42 16.35
C ALA A 319 -2.71 15.18 17.68
N TRP A 320 -3.90 15.27 18.29
CA TRP A 320 -4.09 15.95 19.56
C TRP A 320 -3.38 15.23 20.72
N LEU A 321 -3.46 13.90 20.78
CA LEU A 321 -2.83 13.10 21.83
C LEU A 321 -1.30 13.06 21.71
N SER A 322 -0.76 13.02 20.50
CA SER A 322 0.69 12.85 20.27
C SER A 322 1.49 14.15 20.24
N GLY A 323 0.96 15.21 19.59
CA GLY A 323 1.66 16.49 19.39
C GLY A 323 1.10 17.66 20.19
N GLY A 324 0.04 17.45 20.96
CA GLY A 324 -0.61 18.48 21.77
C GLY A 324 -1.38 19.53 20.96
N ARG A 325 -1.87 20.57 21.67
CA ARG A 325 -2.80 21.58 21.12
C ARG A 325 -2.24 22.33 19.90
N ARG A 326 -0.95 22.66 19.90
CA ARG A 326 -0.35 23.47 18.82
C ARG A 326 -0.18 22.68 17.52
N PHE A 327 0.20 21.41 17.61
CA PHE A 327 0.28 20.52 16.45
C PHE A 327 -1.11 20.21 15.89
N ALA A 328 -2.06 19.89 16.77
CA ALA A 328 -3.45 19.65 16.40
C ALA A 328 -4.10 20.88 15.73
N ALA A 329 -3.77 22.09 16.16
CA ALA A 329 -4.26 23.33 15.56
C ALA A 329 -3.85 23.49 14.08
N TYR A 330 -2.77 22.84 13.62
CA TYR A 330 -2.37 22.80 12.21
C TYR A 330 -2.85 21.53 11.49
N VAL A 331 -2.88 20.38 12.15
CA VAL A 331 -3.29 19.14 11.49
C VAL A 331 -4.80 19.04 11.31
N ILE A 332 -5.60 19.42 12.30
CA ILE A 332 -7.07 19.30 12.26
C ILE A 332 -7.68 20.12 11.12
N PRO A 333 -7.35 21.42 10.93
CA PRO A 333 -7.89 22.16 9.79
C PRO A 333 -7.48 21.55 8.45
N GLY A 334 -6.27 20.99 8.36
CA GLY A 334 -5.82 20.23 7.19
C GLY A 334 -6.72 19.03 6.91
N GLN A 335 -7.00 18.19 7.92
CA GLN A 335 -7.90 17.03 7.78
C GLN A 335 -9.32 17.45 7.36
N VAL A 336 -9.85 18.52 7.97
CA VAL A 336 -11.17 19.05 7.64
C VAL A 336 -11.22 19.55 6.21
N LEU A 337 -10.25 20.34 5.77
CA LEU A 337 -10.19 20.87 4.41
C LEU A 337 -10.04 19.75 3.38
N ILE A 338 -9.20 18.75 3.63
CA ILE A 338 -9.05 17.59 2.74
C ILE A 338 -10.38 16.84 2.62
N THR A 339 -11.02 16.57 3.75
CA THR A 339 -12.31 15.87 3.78
C THR A 339 -13.37 16.65 3.03
N LEU A 340 -13.51 17.96 3.31
CA LEU A 340 -14.43 18.84 2.59
C LEU A 340 -14.13 18.89 1.09
N ALA A 341 -12.86 18.96 0.69
CA ALA A 341 -12.47 18.94 -0.72
C ALA A 341 -12.88 17.62 -1.40
N MET A 342 -12.73 16.48 -0.73
CA MET A 342 -13.20 15.19 -1.26
C MET A 342 -14.73 15.15 -1.41
N TRP A 343 -15.48 15.70 -0.45
CA TRP A 343 -16.93 15.83 -0.55
C TRP A 343 -17.37 16.77 -1.67
N VAL A 344 -16.68 17.91 -1.84
CA VAL A 344 -16.92 18.84 -2.96
C VAL A 344 -16.61 18.17 -4.29
N GLY A 345 -15.58 17.31 -4.33
CA GLY A 345 -15.24 16.52 -5.52
C GLY A 345 -16.36 15.58 -5.98
N LEU A 346 -17.33 15.25 -5.11
CA LEU A 346 -18.51 14.48 -5.49
C LEU A 346 -19.46 15.26 -6.40
N LEU A 347 -19.40 16.60 -6.35
CA LEU A 347 -20.19 17.49 -7.22
C LEU A 347 -19.63 17.57 -8.64
N LEU A 348 -18.38 17.12 -8.85
CA LEU A 348 -17.84 17.01 -10.19
C LEU A 348 -18.60 15.90 -10.92
N PRO A 349 -19.02 16.13 -12.18
CA PRO A 349 -19.72 15.12 -12.95
C PRO A 349 -18.88 13.84 -12.99
N SER A 350 -19.50 12.69 -12.71
CA SER A 350 -18.83 11.42 -12.95
C SER A 350 -18.40 11.37 -14.42
N LEU A 351 -17.30 10.68 -14.71
CA LEU A 351 -16.85 10.48 -16.10
C LEU A 351 -17.86 9.55 -16.80
N SER A 352 -19.02 10.10 -17.17
CA SER A 352 -20.08 9.42 -17.91
C SER A 352 -20.10 9.93 -19.35
N ALA A 353 -19.46 9.14 -20.21
CA ALA A 353 -20.01 8.74 -21.50
C ALA A 353 -20.09 7.20 -21.48
#